data_AF-A0A496VTJ2-F1
#
_entry.id   AF-A0A496VTJ2-F1
#
_cell.length_a   1.000
_cell.length_b   1.000
_cell.length_c   1.000
_cell.angle_alpha   90.00
_cell.angle_beta   90.00
_cell.angle_gamma   90.00
#
_symmetry.space_group_name_H-M   'P 1'
#
loop_
_entity.id
_entity.type
_entity.pdbx_description
1 polymer ?
#
loop_
_entity_poly.entity_id
_entity_poly.type
_entity_poly.pdbx_seq_one_letter_code
_entity_poly.pdbx_strand_id
1 'polypeptide(L)'
;YSLSQELKTVKKIQDMKIGDIFIKGGFPGHAIIVLDMAINTTTGKTLFLLAQSYMPAQDIHILINPLNDKLSPWYELDFGETLQTPEWTFDRKQLKRFP
;
A
#
# COMPACT_ATOMS: atom_id res chain seq x y z
N TYR A 1 21.41 3.72 6.68
CA TYR A 1 20.18 3.20 7.30
C TYR A 1 19.05 3.41 6.32
N SER A 2 18.30 2.37 6.00
CA SER A 2 17.18 2.45 5.08
C SER A 2 16.01 1.70 5.68
N LEU A 3 14.86 2.37 5.79
CA LEU A 3 13.62 1.75 6.27
C LEU A 3 13.30 0.46 5.49
N SER A 4 13.59 0.43 4.19
CA SER A 4 13.36 -0.76 3.37
C SER A 4 14.19 -1.98 3.80
N GLN A 5 15.33 -1.78 4.46
CA GLN A 5 16.20 -2.86 4.98
C GLN A 5 15.83 -3.26 6.41
N GLU A 6 15.15 -2.40 7.16
CA GLU A 6 14.74 -2.63 8.55
C GLU A 6 13.39 -3.36 8.67
N LEU A 7 12.52 -3.22 7.66
CA LEU A 7 11.20 -3.86 7.63
C LEU A 7 11.28 -5.34 7.18
N LYS A 8 10.40 -6.16 7.75
CA LYS A 8 10.21 -7.58 7.37
C LYS A 8 9.24 -7.70 6.21
N THR A 9 9.55 -8.55 5.23
CA THR A 9 8.65 -8.83 4.10
C THR A 9 7.39 -9.58 4.55
N VAL A 10 6.22 -9.10 4.11
CA VAL A 10 4.96 -9.83 4.21
C VAL A 10 4.92 -10.85 3.07
N LYS A 11 4.89 -12.15 3.41
CA LYS A 11 5.10 -13.23 2.42
C LYS A 11 3.94 -13.42 1.46
N LYS A 12 2.70 -13.23 1.93
CA LYS A 12 1.48 -13.36 1.12
C LYS A 12 0.69 -12.08 1.21
N ILE A 13 0.16 -11.61 0.09
CA ILE A 13 -0.65 -10.40 0.07
C ILE A 13 -1.93 -10.55 0.93
N GLN A 14 -2.42 -11.77 1.07
CA GLN A 14 -3.57 -12.08 1.94
C GLN A 14 -3.28 -11.88 3.43
N ASP A 15 -2.01 -11.82 3.84
CA ASP A 15 -1.60 -11.58 5.24
C ASP A 15 -1.42 -10.07 5.54
N MET A 16 -1.79 -9.20 4.59
CA MET A 16 -1.72 -7.75 4.72
C MET A 16 -2.59 -7.26 5.88
N LYS A 17 -2.07 -6.27 6.61
CA LYS A 17 -2.75 -5.62 7.74
C LYS A 17 -2.57 -4.11 7.66
N ILE A 18 -3.42 -3.41 8.40
CA ILE A 18 -3.26 -1.99 8.71
C ILE A 18 -1.86 -1.77 9.30
N GLY A 19 -1.19 -0.72 8.83
CA GLY A 19 0.18 -0.39 9.19
C GLY A 19 1.26 -1.06 8.33
N ASP A 20 0.90 -1.97 7.42
CA ASP A 20 1.84 -2.46 6.42
C ASP A 20 2.24 -1.37 5.43
N ILE A 21 3.44 -1.51 4.89
CA ILE A 21 4.09 -0.50 4.08
C ILE A 21 4.45 -1.12 2.73
N PHE A 22 3.97 -0.55 1.64
CA PHE A 22 4.58 -0.80 0.33
C PHE A 22 5.78 0.12 0.17
N ILE A 23 6.97 -0.46 -0.03
CA ILE A 23 8.22 0.31 -0.02
C ILE A 23 9.17 -0.11 -1.14
N LYS A 24 9.62 0.90 -1.89
CA LYS A 24 10.73 0.83 -2.84
C LYS A 24 11.93 1.55 -2.24
N GLY A 25 12.96 0.79 -1.88
CA GLY A 25 14.25 1.38 -1.52
C GLY A 25 14.96 1.97 -2.73
N GLY A 26 15.87 2.93 -2.50
CA GLY A 26 16.63 3.59 -3.55
C GLY A 26 16.68 5.10 -3.35
N PHE A 27 17.33 5.80 -4.29
CA PHE A 27 17.32 7.26 -4.38
C PHE A 27 17.10 7.67 -5.86
N PRO A 28 15.86 7.97 -6.27
CA PRO A 28 14.66 8.08 -5.45
C PRO A 28 14.10 6.72 -5.01
N GLY A 29 13.51 6.69 -3.81
CA GLY A 29 12.72 5.60 -3.27
C GLY A 29 11.42 6.17 -2.71
N HIS A 30 10.44 5.30 -2.42
CA HIS A 30 9.14 5.74 -1.92
C HIS A 30 8.49 4.72 -1.00
N ALA A 31 7.67 5.21 -0.08
CA ALA A 31 6.92 4.39 0.85
C ALA A 31 5.49 4.90 0.99
N ILE A 32 4.54 3.98 1.00
CA ILE A 32 3.12 4.24 1.26
C ILE A 32 2.62 3.26 2.30
N ILE A 33 1.66 3.66 3.12
CA ILE A 33 1.16 2.88 4.26
C ILE A 33 -0.30 2.49 4.09
N VAL A 34 -0.65 1.28 4.50
CA VAL A 34 -2.03 0.79 4.60
C VAL A 34 -2.67 1.42 5.84
N LEU A 35 -3.66 2.30 5.62
CA LEU A 35 -4.35 3.02 6.69
C LEU A 35 -5.52 2.24 7.28
N ASP A 36 -6.27 1.54 6.44
CA ASP A 36 -7.48 0.83 6.85
C ASP A 36 -7.78 -0.33 5.89
N MET A 37 -8.59 -1.28 6.36
CA MET A 37 -9.05 -2.43 5.59
C MET A 37 -10.51 -2.76 5.89
N ALA A 38 -11.29 -3.05 4.85
CA ALA A 38 -12.70 -3.42 4.97
C ALA A 38 -12.97 -4.75 4.26
N ILE A 39 -13.90 -5.54 4.78
CA ILE A 39 -14.33 -6.80 4.16
C ILE A 39 -15.80 -6.68 3.79
N ASN A 40 -16.11 -6.91 2.52
CA ASN A 40 -17.48 -7.01 2.07
C ASN A 40 -18.10 -8.30 2.62
N THR A 41 -19.11 -8.19 3.48
CA THR A 41 -19.70 -9.32 4.21
C THR A 41 -20.44 -10.32 3.32
N THR A 42 -20.90 -9.90 2.13
CA THR A 42 -21.62 -10.77 1.20
C THR A 42 -20.68 -11.52 0.26
N THR A 43 -19.64 -10.85 -0.24
CA THR A 43 -18.73 -11.40 -1.27
C THR A 43 -17.40 -11.89 -0.70
N GLY A 44 -17.06 -11.50 0.53
CA GLY A 44 -15.76 -11.78 1.14
C GLY A 44 -14.60 -10.96 0.56
N LYS A 45 -14.85 -10.04 -0.38
CA LYS A 45 -13.81 -9.19 -0.97
C LYS A 45 -13.22 -8.24 0.08
N THR A 46 -11.91 -8.18 0.14
CA THR A 46 -11.18 -7.26 1.01
C THR A 46 -10.76 -6.02 0.23
N LEU A 47 -11.02 -4.86 0.80
CA LEU A 47 -10.58 -3.55 0.34
C LEU A 47 -9.56 -2.96 1.31
N PHE A 48 -8.72 -2.04 0.83
CA PHE A 48 -7.77 -1.31 1.67
C PHE A 48 -7.58 0.14 1.23
N LEU A 49 -7.18 0.98 2.17
CA LEU A 49 -6.91 2.40 2.00
C LEU A 49 -5.41 2.66 2.15
N LEU A 50 -4.89 3.59 1.35
CA LEU A 50 -3.47 3.95 1.34
C LEU A 50 -3.27 5.43 1.64
N ALA A 51 -2.14 5.75 2.28
CA ALA A 51 -1.66 7.11 2.33
C ALA A 51 -0.16 7.22 2.05
N GLN A 52 0.23 8.42 1.63
CA GLN A 52 1.61 8.80 1.39
C GLN A 52 1.92 10.20 1.90
N SER A 53 3.21 10.47 2.05
CA SER A 53 3.78 11.81 2.24
C SER A 53 5.08 11.89 1.45
N TYR A 54 5.69 13.07 1.37
CA TYR A 54 6.98 13.29 0.72
C TYR A 54 8.04 13.66 1.73
N MET A 55 9.28 13.79 1.28
CA MET A 55 10.34 14.36 2.11
C MET A 55 10.73 15.74 1.55
N PRO A 56 10.73 16.81 2.38
CA PRO A 56 10.29 16.83 3.79
C PRO A 56 8.78 16.57 3.91
N ALA A 57 8.36 15.85 4.96
CA ALA A 57 6.96 15.54 5.20
C ALA A 57 6.23 16.83 5.57
N GLN A 58 5.44 17.35 4.63
CA GLN A 58 4.61 18.53 4.84
C GLN A 58 3.16 18.13 5.09
N ASP A 59 2.63 17.22 4.25
CA ASP A 59 1.24 16.75 4.34
C ASP A 59 1.14 15.23 4.15
N ILE A 60 0.10 14.62 4.73
CA ILE A 60 -0.27 13.21 4.54
C ILE A 60 -1.53 13.15 3.69
N HIS A 61 -1.47 12.44 2.56
CA HIS A 61 -2.56 12.36 1.60
C HIS A 61 -3.09 10.93 1.49
N ILE A 62 -4.41 10.78 1.48
CA ILE A 62 -5.05 9.53 1.04
C ILE A 62 -4.88 9.39 -0.47
N LEU A 63 -4.47 8.21 -0.93
CA LEU A 63 -4.26 7.96 -2.35
C LEU A 63 -5.57 7.60 -3.05
N ILE A 64 -5.93 8.36 -4.08
CA ILE A 64 -7.01 7.98 -5.00
C ILE A 64 -6.63 6.68 -5.73
N ASN A 65 -7.60 5.83 -6.02
CA ASN A 65 -7.38 4.65 -6.86
C ASN A 65 -7.56 5.05 -8.34
N PRO A 66 -6.48 5.15 -9.14
CA PRO A 66 -6.58 5.63 -10.53
C PRO A 66 -7.22 4.61 -11.47
N LEU A 67 -7.42 3.36 -11.04
CA LEU A 67 -7.97 2.28 -11.87
C LEU A 67 -9.47 2.08 -11.67
N ASN A 68 -10.08 2.68 -10.64
CA ASN A 68 -11.48 2.49 -10.35
C ASN A 68 -12.10 3.69 -9.63
N ASP A 69 -12.64 4.63 -10.40
CA ASP A 69 -13.27 5.85 -9.90
C ASP A 69 -14.46 5.59 -8.97
N LYS A 70 -15.17 4.48 -9.15
CA LYS A 70 -16.33 4.13 -8.30
C LYS A 70 -15.92 3.61 -6.93
N LEU A 71 -14.75 3.00 -6.84
CA LEU A 71 -14.21 2.43 -5.61
C LEU A 71 -13.26 3.39 -4.90
N SER A 72 -12.65 4.31 -5.64
CA SER A 72 -11.71 5.31 -5.14
C SER A 72 -12.27 6.02 -3.90
N PRO A 73 -11.47 6.16 -2.82
CA PRO A 73 -10.03 5.90 -2.73
C PRO A 73 -9.64 4.45 -2.38
N TRP A 74 -10.59 3.51 -2.32
CA TRP A 74 -10.31 2.13 -1.91
C TRP A 74 -9.70 1.30 -3.04
N TYR A 75 -8.86 0.34 -2.65
CA TYR A 75 -8.20 -0.63 -3.52
C TYR A 75 -8.69 -2.04 -3.18
N GLU A 76 -8.89 -2.90 -4.17
CA GLU A 76 -9.15 -4.32 -3.92
C GLU A 76 -7.84 -5.05 -3.60
N LEU A 77 -7.85 -5.94 -2.60
CA LEU A 77 -6.68 -6.74 -2.21
C LEU A 77 -6.14 -7.63 -3.35
N ASP A 78 -7.01 -7.99 -4.29
CA ASP A 78 -6.67 -8.77 -5.48
C ASP A 78 -6.32 -7.88 -6.68
N PHE A 79 -5.36 -6.97 -6.50
CA PHE A 79 -4.92 -6.02 -7.54
C PHE A 79 -4.00 -6.64 -8.63
N GLY A 80 -3.94 -7.98 -8.75
CA GLY A 80 -3.00 -8.65 -9.65
C GLY A 80 -1.54 -8.51 -9.22
N GLU A 81 -0.60 -8.63 -10.15
CA GLU A 81 0.85 -8.69 -9.84
C GLU A 81 1.42 -7.38 -9.25
N THR A 82 0.85 -6.25 -9.66
CA THR A 82 1.34 -4.93 -9.27
C THR A 82 0.22 -4.02 -8.78
N LEU A 83 0.46 -3.32 -7.69
CA LEU A 83 -0.39 -2.26 -7.17
C LEU A 83 -0.06 -0.95 -7.89
N GLN A 84 -0.98 -0.41 -8.68
CA GLN A 84 -0.82 0.91 -9.30
C GLN A 84 -1.44 1.98 -8.42
N THR A 85 -0.63 2.95 -8.00
CA THR A 85 -1.09 4.17 -7.32
C THR A 85 -0.83 5.37 -8.23
N PRO A 86 -1.30 6.59 -7.91
CA PRO A 86 -1.19 7.74 -8.80
C PRO A 86 0.22 8.03 -9.32
N GLU A 87 1.24 7.77 -8.50
CA GLU A 87 2.63 8.10 -8.85
C GLU A 87 3.58 6.89 -8.85
N TRP A 88 3.24 5.85 -8.08
CA TRP A 88 4.13 4.71 -7.88
C TRP A 88 3.40 3.39 -8.10
N THR A 89 4.05 2.49 -8.84
CA THR A 89 3.62 1.11 -8.96
C THR A 89 4.44 0.25 -8.00
N PHE A 90 3.84 -0.71 -7.30
CA PHE A 90 4.54 -1.63 -6.39
C PHE A 90 4.28 -3.09 -6.75
N ASP A 91 5.30 -3.93 -6.67
CA ASP A 91 5.14 -5.38 -6.73
C ASP A 91 4.61 -5.91 -5.38
N ARG A 92 3.86 -7.03 -5.39
CA ARG A 92 3.41 -7.70 -4.15
C ARG A 92 4.51 -7.94 -3.12
N LYS A 93 5.75 -8.20 -3.59
CA LYS A 93 6.93 -8.47 -2.76
C LYS A 93 7.47 -7.24 -2.03
N GLN A 94 6.99 -6.06 -2.39
CA GLN A 94 7.37 -4.78 -1.78
C GLN A 94 6.49 -4.42 -0.58
N LEU A 95 5.51 -5.27 -0.23
CA LEU A 95 4.77 -5.18 1.03
C LEU A 95 5.64 -5.64 2.21
N LYS A 96 5.81 -4.77 3.20
CA LYS A 96 6.62 -5.02 4.39
C LYS A 96 5.91 -4.52 5.66
N ARG A 97 6.39 -4.97 6.82
CA ARG A 97 5.89 -4.58 8.15
C ARG A 97 7.05 -4.36 9.11
N PHE A 98 6.84 -3.53 10.13
CA PHE A 98 7.74 -3.45 11.27
C PHE A 98 7.92 -4.82 11.98
N PRO A 99 9.08 -5.06 12.61
CA PRO A 99 9.44 -6.34 13.24
C PRO A 99 8.45 -6.88 14.27
#